data_AF-A0A1Q9VLS4-F1
#
_entry.id   AF-A0A1Q9VLS4-F1
#
_cell.length_a   1.000
_cell.length_b   1.000
_cell.length_c   1.000
_cell.angle_alpha   90.00
_cell.angle_beta   90.00
_cell.angle_gamma   90.00
#
_symmetry.space_group_name_H-M   'P 1'
#
loop_
_entity.id
_entity.type
_entity.pdbx_description
1 polymer ?
#
loop_
_entity_poly.entity_id
_entity_poly.type
_entity_poly.pdbx_seq_one_letter_code
_entity_poly.pdbx_strand_id
1 'polypeptide(L)'
;MGATDVDDRAARAAEYAAAVLALVRRIPAARAMTYGLVAEVVAESLHRGGPRQVGAVLAGSSGVDDDGAPVPWWRVVNAAGSPPAHHLDAALAALRAEGCPLTREGRRVDLRRAVWFPEAD
;
A
#
# COMPACT_ATOMS: atom_id res chain seq x y z
N MET A 1 -20.13 -9.51 -28.01
CA MET A 1 -20.25 -9.56 -26.53
C MET A 1 -18.87 -9.66 -25.88
N GLY A 2 -17.91 -8.80 -26.26
CA GLY A 2 -16.51 -8.91 -25.81
C GLY A 2 -15.79 -7.58 -25.55
N ALA A 3 -16.29 -6.46 -26.10
CA ALA A 3 -15.73 -5.13 -25.81
C ALA A 3 -16.21 -4.60 -24.44
N THR A 4 -17.49 -4.79 -24.10
CA THR A 4 -18.09 -4.29 -22.86
C THR A 4 -17.53 -4.97 -21.61
N ASP A 5 -17.24 -6.28 -21.65
CA ASP A 5 -16.68 -7.02 -20.51
C ASP A 5 -15.22 -6.63 -20.19
N VAL A 6 -14.42 -6.36 -21.24
CA VAL A 6 -13.05 -5.89 -21.08
C VAL A 6 -13.02 -4.47 -20.50
N ASP A 7 -13.89 -3.59 -21.00
CA ASP A 7 -14.03 -2.22 -20.50
C ASP A 7 -14.47 -2.20 -19.02
N ASP A 8 -15.46 -3.03 -18.67
CA ASP A 8 -15.92 -3.20 -17.29
C ASP A 8 -14.81 -3.74 -16.37
N ARG A 9 -13.98 -4.68 -16.85
CA ARG A 9 -12.85 -5.20 -16.07
C ARG A 9 -11.78 -4.13 -15.87
N ALA A 10 -11.48 -3.35 -16.91
CA ALA A 10 -10.53 -2.25 -16.83
C ALA A 10 -11.02 -1.17 -15.85
N ALA A 11 -12.30 -0.80 -15.91
CA ALA A 11 -12.93 0.13 -14.98
C ALA A 11 -12.84 -0.37 -13.53
N ARG A 12 -13.17 -1.65 -13.26
CA ARG A 12 -13.02 -2.24 -11.92
C ARG A 12 -11.57 -2.29 -11.45
N ALA A 13 -10.61 -2.50 -12.34
CA ALA A 13 -9.20 -2.49 -11.99
C ALA A 13 -8.72 -1.08 -11.63
N ALA A 14 -9.14 -0.06 -12.40
CA ALA A 14 -8.85 1.34 -12.13
C ALA A 14 -9.47 1.82 -10.82
N GLU A 15 -10.74 1.49 -10.56
CA GLU A 15 -11.43 1.81 -9.29
C GLU A 15 -10.69 1.20 -8.08
N TYR A 16 -10.26 -0.06 -8.20
CA TYR A 16 -9.50 -0.71 -7.13
C TYR A 16 -8.13 -0.06 -6.91
N ALA A 17 -7.43 0.27 -8.00
CA ALA A 17 -6.15 0.96 -7.93
C ALA A 17 -6.29 2.33 -7.25
N ALA A 18 -7.31 3.11 -7.63
CA ALA A 18 -7.60 4.40 -7.02
C ALA A 18 -7.86 4.28 -5.51
N ALA A 19 -8.68 3.32 -5.09
CA ALA A 19 -8.97 3.08 -3.67
C ALA A 19 -7.73 2.68 -2.86
N VAL A 20 -6.90 1.79 -3.41
CA VAL A 20 -5.63 1.38 -2.78
C VAL A 20 -4.69 2.58 -2.64
N LEU A 21 -4.48 3.35 -3.71
CA LEU A 21 -3.56 4.50 -3.68
C LEU A 21 -4.07 5.59 -2.73
N ALA A 22 -5.38 5.84 -2.70
CA ALA A 22 -6.00 6.78 -1.77
C ALA A 22 -5.76 6.39 -0.30
N LEU A 23 -5.92 5.10 0.03
CA LEU A 23 -5.63 4.61 1.39
C LEU A 23 -4.14 4.72 1.73
N VAL A 24 -3.25 4.34 0.80
CA VAL A 24 -1.80 4.37 1.03
C VAL A 24 -1.30 5.79 1.31
N ARG A 25 -1.86 6.81 0.64
CA ARG A 25 -1.55 8.23 0.91
C ARG A 25 -1.93 8.67 2.32
N ARG A 26 -2.98 8.08 2.90
CA ARG A 26 -3.43 8.41 4.26
C ARG A 26 -2.55 7.83 5.35
N ILE A 27 -1.74 6.79 5.06
CA ILE A 27 -0.86 6.18 6.07
C ILE A 27 0.11 7.25 6.56
N PRO A 28 0.11 7.64 7.85
CA PRO A 28 0.97 8.72 8.34
C PRO A 28 2.46 8.38 8.26
N ALA A 29 3.32 9.40 8.31
CA ALA A 29 4.75 9.18 8.54
C ALA A 29 4.98 8.39 9.84
N ALA A 30 6.06 7.61 9.88
CA ALA A 30 6.40 6.69 10.98
C ALA A 30 5.42 5.53 11.20
N ARG A 31 4.43 5.36 10.33
CA ARG A 31 3.44 4.27 10.39
C ARG A 31 3.51 3.38 9.16
N ALA A 32 2.99 2.17 9.31
CA ALA A 32 2.91 1.20 8.23
C ALA A 32 1.59 0.41 8.26
N MET A 33 1.22 -0.12 7.11
CA MET A 33 0.18 -1.15 6.97
C MET A 33 0.74 -2.38 6.27
N THR A 34 0.11 -3.53 6.47
CA THR A 34 0.44 -4.71 5.65
C THR A 34 -0.37 -4.70 4.36
N TYR A 35 0.11 -5.37 3.31
CA TYR A 35 -0.69 -5.61 2.10
C TYR A 35 -2.07 -6.23 2.40
N GLY A 36 -2.15 -7.08 3.42
CA GLY A 36 -3.40 -7.69 3.88
C GLY A 36 -4.34 -6.65 4.45
N LEU A 37 -3.86 -5.83 5.39
CA LEU A 37 -4.65 -4.76 6.00
C LEU A 37 -5.16 -3.74 4.98
N VAL A 38 -4.32 -3.36 4.01
CA VAL A 38 -4.75 -2.47 2.91
C VAL A 38 -5.87 -3.12 2.10
N ALA A 39 -5.77 -4.41 1.80
CA ALA A 39 -6.80 -5.13 1.06
C ALA A 39 -8.10 -5.26 1.86
N GLU A 40 -8.01 -5.50 3.17
CA GLU A 40 -9.16 -5.60 4.08
C GLU A 40 -9.94 -4.29 4.11
N VAL A 41 -9.27 -3.16 4.37
CA VAL A 41 -9.92 -1.84 4.42
C VAL A 41 -10.55 -1.48 3.07
N VAL A 42 -9.88 -1.74 1.94
CA VAL A 42 -10.46 -1.47 0.61
C VAL A 42 -11.66 -2.39 0.33
N ALA A 43 -11.65 -3.62 0.84
CA ALA A 43 -12.76 -4.56 0.67
C ALA A 43 -14.00 -4.18 1.50
N GLU A 44 -13.87 -3.38 2.56
CA GLU A 44 -15.02 -2.88 3.32
C GLU A 44 -15.95 -2.03 2.44
N SER A 45 -15.38 -1.24 1.51
CA SER A 45 -16.15 -0.38 0.60
C SER A 45 -16.44 -1.04 -0.75
N LEU A 46 -15.47 -1.76 -1.33
CA LEU A 46 -15.60 -2.32 -2.68
C LEU A 46 -16.05 -3.79 -2.71
N HIS A 47 -16.12 -4.46 -1.55
CA HIS A 47 -16.48 -5.87 -1.41
C HIS A 47 -15.65 -6.83 -2.28
N ARG A 48 -14.42 -6.45 -2.62
CA ARG A 48 -13.50 -7.19 -3.48
C ARG A 48 -12.05 -6.75 -3.23
N GLY A 49 -11.11 -7.56 -3.71
CA GLY A 49 -9.69 -7.25 -3.66
C GLY A 49 -8.87 -8.31 -2.94
N GLY A 50 -7.56 -8.08 -2.85
CA GLY A 50 -6.66 -8.96 -2.12
C GLY A 50 -5.24 -8.42 -2.05
N PRO A 51 -4.42 -8.92 -1.10
CA PRO A 51 -3.07 -8.40 -0.86
C PRO A 51 -2.17 -8.47 -2.10
N ARG A 52 -2.36 -9.46 -2.97
CA ARG A 52 -1.62 -9.56 -4.25
C ARG A 52 -2.02 -8.46 -5.23
N GLN A 53 -3.29 -8.09 -5.27
CA GLN A 53 -3.77 -6.99 -6.12
C GLN A 53 -3.23 -5.65 -5.61
N VAL A 54 -3.17 -5.44 -4.29
CA VAL A 54 -2.50 -4.27 -3.70
C VAL A 54 -1.03 -4.20 -4.17
N GLY A 55 -0.31 -5.33 -4.10
CA GLY A 55 1.07 -5.41 -4.60
C GLY A 55 1.20 -5.06 -6.07
N ALA A 56 0.28 -5.54 -6.92
CA ALA A 56 0.26 -5.21 -8.35
C ALA A 56 0.00 -3.71 -8.60
N VAL A 57 -0.93 -3.10 -7.86
CA VAL A 57 -1.21 -1.66 -7.93
C VAL A 57 0.04 -0.85 -7.57
N LEU A 58 0.71 -1.19 -6.47
CA LEU A 58 1.90 -0.47 -6.01
C LEU A 58 3.14 -0.70 -6.88
N ALA A 59 3.23 -1.84 -7.57
CA ALA A 59 4.30 -2.09 -8.54
C ALA A 59 4.07 -1.35 -9.88
N GLY A 60 2.80 -1.13 -10.25
CA GLY A 60 2.41 -0.47 -11.48
C GLY A 60 2.27 1.06 -11.36
N SER A 61 2.18 1.60 -10.15
CA SER A 61 2.18 3.04 -9.95
C SER A 61 3.57 3.60 -10.20
N SER A 62 3.67 4.67 -11.00
CA SER A 62 4.91 5.39 -11.29
C SER A 62 5.52 6.11 -10.08
N GLY A 63 5.04 5.79 -8.86
CA GLY A 63 5.45 6.41 -7.62
C GLY A 63 4.84 7.78 -7.39
N VAL A 64 3.99 8.31 -8.28
CA VAL A 64 3.29 9.59 -8.16
C VAL A 64 1.78 9.43 -8.34
N ASP A 65 1.00 10.35 -7.77
CA ASP A 65 -0.44 10.43 -7.93
C ASP A 65 -0.91 11.37 -9.04
N ASP A 66 -2.23 11.55 -9.16
CA ASP A 66 -2.87 12.41 -10.17
C ASP A 66 -2.43 13.88 -10.05
N ASP A 67 -2.01 14.32 -8.85
CA ASP A 67 -1.47 15.65 -8.56
C ASP A 67 0.08 15.70 -8.67
N GLY A 68 0.72 14.58 -9.02
CA GLY A 68 2.16 14.44 -9.11
C GLY A 68 2.89 14.26 -7.77
N ALA A 69 2.16 14.10 -6.66
CA ALA A 69 2.75 13.86 -5.35
C ALA A 69 3.14 12.39 -5.17
N PRO A 70 4.27 12.09 -4.49
CA PRO A 70 4.76 10.74 -4.38
C PRO A 70 3.87 9.86 -3.50
N VAL A 71 3.55 8.66 -3.97
CA VAL A 71 2.82 7.65 -3.21
C VAL A 71 3.80 6.99 -2.21
N PRO A 72 3.53 7.00 -0.89
CA PRO A 72 4.45 6.47 0.12
C PRO A 72 4.41 4.93 0.19
N TRP A 73 4.69 4.28 -0.94
CA TRP A 73 4.60 2.82 -1.11
C TRP A 73 5.47 2.04 -0.10
N TRP A 74 6.56 2.65 0.40
CA TRP A 74 7.43 2.05 1.41
C TRP A 74 6.75 1.83 2.77
N ARG A 75 5.61 2.51 3.02
CA ARG A 75 4.78 2.30 4.22
C ARG A 75 3.89 1.06 4.14
N VAL A 76 3.86 0.36 2.99
CA VAL A 76 3.15 -0.91 2.82
C VAL A 76 4.14 -2.07 2.80
N VAL A 77 4.00 -2.98 3.76
CA VAL A 77 4.93 -4.09 3.99
C VAL A 77 4.22 -5.44 3.98
N ASN A 78 4.98 -6.53 3.92
CA ASN A 78 4.40 -7.86 4.09
C ASN A 78 4.00 -8.13 5.56
N ALA A 79 3.37 -9.27 5.82
CA ALA A 79 2.92 -9.67 7.16
C ALA A 79 4.07 -9.80 8.19
N ALA A 80 5.32 -9.97 7.73
CA ALA A 80 6.50 -10.00 8.60
C ALA A 80 7.08 -8.60 8.88
N GLY A 81 6.53 -7.55 8.27
CA GLY A 81 7.01 -6.16 8.35
C GLY A 81 8.06 -5.79 7.30
N SER A 82 8.39 -6.68 6.37
CA SER A 82 9.44 -6.42 5.37
C SER A 82 8.89 -5.67 4.16
N PRO A 83 9.59 -4.61 3.70
CA PRO A 83 9.32 -3.97 2.41
C PRO A 83 9.57 -4.91 1.21
N PRO A 84 9.14 -4.53 -0.01
CA PRO A 84 9.44 -5.26 -1.24
C PRO A 84 10.94 -5.48 -1.44
N ALA A 85 11.33 -6.72 -1.76
CA ALA A 85 12.74 -7.10 -1.87
C ALA A 85 13.52 -6.27 -2.91
N HIS A 86 12.92 -5.99 -4.07
CA HIS A 86 13.54 -5.22 -5.15
C HIS A 86 13.76 -3.73 -4.82
N HIS A 87 13.12 -3.23 -3.76
CA HIS A 87 13.27 -1.85 -3.31
C HIS A 87 13.60 -1.75 -1.81
N LEU A 88 14.16 -2.81 -1.23
CA LEU A 88 14.33 -2.94 0.21
C LEU A 88 15.16 -1.79 0.79
N ASP A 89 16.29 -1.46 0.18
CA ASP A 89 17.19 -0.43 0.69
C ASP A 89 16.56 0.97 0.62
N ALA A 90 15.91 1.29 -0.51
CA ALA A 90 15.21 2.56 -0.68
C ALA A 90 14.03 2.69 0.30
N ALA A 91 13.26 1.63 0.49
CA ALA A 91 12.15 1.62 1.43
C ALA A 91 12.63 1.79 2.88
N LEU A 92 13.67 1.06 3.28
CA LEU A 92 14.24 1.19 4.62
C LEU A 92 14.86 2.57 4.85
N ALA A 93 15.48 3.19 3.83
CA ALA A 93 15.98 4.55 3.93
C ALA A 93 14.84 5.55 4.18
N ALA A 94 13.75 5.47 3.42
CA ALA A 94 12.58 6.33 3.61
C ALA A 94 11.91 6.12 4.97
N LEU A 95 11.70 4.86 5.38
CA LEU A 95 11.14 4.52 6.69
C LEU A 95 12.01 5.06 7.85
N ARG A 96 13.34 5.02 7.72
CA ARG A 96 14.25 5.62 8.72
C ARG A 96 14.14 7.13 8.73
N ALA A 97 14.09 7.78 7.56
CA ALA A 97 13.94 9.22 7.45
C ALA A 97 12.64 9.72 8.10
N GLU A 98 11.58 8.91 8.03
CA GLU A 98 10.30 9.19 8.69
C GLU A 98 10.27 8.86 10.19
N GLY A 99 11.31 8.23 10.74
CA GLY A 99 11.33 7.77 12.12
C GLY A 99 10.41 6.56 12.39
N CYS A 100 10.09 5.77 11.37
CA CYS A 100 9.29 4.56 11.53
C CYS A 100 10.00 3.56 12.48
N PRO A 101 9.28 3.00 13.46
CA PRO A 101 9.81 1.92 14.28
C PRO A 101 10.23 0.74 13.40
N LEU A 102 11.53 0.42 13.41
CA LEU A 102 12.08 -0.79 12.80
C LEU A 102 12.43 -1.81 13.88
N THR A 103 12.59 -3.08 13.48
CA THR A 103 13.13 -4.09 14.40
C THR A 103 14.53 -3.72 14.86
N ARG A 104 15.03 -4.38 15.90
CA ARG A 104 16.37 -4.12 16.46
C ARG A 104 17.48 -4.21 15.41
N GLU A 105 17.34 -5.11 14.43
CA GLU A 105 18.29 -5.29 13.33
C GLU A 105 18.11 -4.23 12.21
N GLY A 106 17.05 -3.43 12.25
CA GLY A 106 16.77 -2.38 11.28
C GLY A 106 16.43 -2.89 9.88
N ARG A 107 16.03 -4.15 9.73
CA ARG A 107 15.79 -4.82 8.44
C ARG A 107 14.33 -4.86 8.00
N ARG A 108 13.41 -4.57 8.91
CA ARG A 108 11.97 -4.56 8.66
C ARG A 108 11.26 -3.68 9.68
N VAL A 109 10.03 -3.31 9.38
CA VAL A 109 9.17 -2.53 10.28
C VAL A 109 8.82 -3.35 11.52
N ASP A 110 8.90 -2.73 12.70
CA ASP A 110 8.32 -3.29 13.91
C ASP A 110 6.81 -3.01 13.92
N LEU A 111 6.05 -3.91 13.28
CA LEU A 111 4.61 -3.75 13.12
C LEU A 111 3.86 -3.61 14.46
N ARG A 112 4.38 -4.16 15.56
CA ARG A 112 3.75 -4.01 16.88
C ARG A 112 3.71 -2.55 17.34
N ARG A 113 4.65 -1.74 16.86
CA ARG A 113 4.79 -0.33 17.23
C ARG A 113 4.32 0.62 16.13
N ALA A 114 4.42 0.19 14.88
CA ALA A 114 4.22 1.03 13.71
C ALA A 114 2.88 0.83 13.01
N VAL A 115 2.12 -0.24 13.30
CA VAL A 115 0.85 -0.49 12.60
C VAL A 115 -0.09 0.70 12.75
N TRP A 116 -0.75 1.05 11.65
CA TRP A 116 -1.80 2.04 11.60
C TRP A 116 -3.07 1.44 11.02
N PHE A 117 -4.21 1.91 11.53
CA PHE A 117 -5.53 1.62 11.03
C PHE A 117 -6.20 2.97 10.76
N PRO A 118 -6.87 3.14 9.62
CA PRO A 118 -7.70 4.32 9.39
C PRO A 118 -8.81 4.37 10.45
N GLU A 119 -9.14 5.58 10.91
CA GLU A 119 -10.35 5.79 11.70
C GLU A 119 -11.56 5.44 10.81
N ALA A 120 -12.57 4.81 11.41
CA ALA A 120 -13.87 4.66 10.77
C ALA A 120 -14.50 6.06 10.72
N ASP A 121 -14.73 6.57 9.52
CA ASP A 121 -15.55 7.76 9.31
C ASP A 121 -17.02 7.50 9.70
#